data_AF-A0A5J6UB72-F1
#
_entry.id   AF-A0A5J6UB72-F1
#
_cell.length_a   1.000
_cell.length_b   1.000
_cell.length_c   1.000
_cell.angle_alpha   90.00
_cell.angle_beta   90.00
_cell.angle_gamma   90.00
#
_symmetry.space_group_name_H-M   'P 1'
#
loop_
_entity.id
_entity.type
_entity.pdbx_description
1 polymer ?
#
loop_
_entity_poly.entity_id
_entity_poly.type
_entity_poly.pdbx_seq_one_letter_code
_entity_poly.pdbx_strand_id
1 'polypeptide(L)' 'MSRYVVIIERGEDGGFGAYAPDLPGCVALGDTPEETVELMREAIEFHLEGLREDGTPIPEPSAVEAVMVEAA' A
#
# COMPACT_ATOMS: atom_id res chain seq x y z
N MET A 1 -5.24 15.97 -3.42
CA MET A 1 -5.18 14.50 -3.52
C MET A 1 -3.83 14.08 -2.99
N SER A 2 -3.81 13.35 -1.88
CA SER A 2 -2.58 12.75 -1.33
C SER A 2 -2.23 11.51 -2.15
N ARG A 3 -0.94 11.21 -2.29
CA ARG A 3 -0.45 10.00 -2.98
C ARG A 3 0.42 9.23 -2.01
N TYR A 4 0.10 7.97 -1.79
CA TYR A 4 0.91 7.07 -0.97
C TYR A 4 1.74 6.17 -1.86
N VAL A 5 2.98 5.88 -1.45
CA VAL A 5 3.79 4.84 -2.09
C VAL A 5 3.31 3.48 -1.62
N VAL A 6 3.19 2.55 -2.56
CA VAL A 6 2.86 1.15 -2.32
C VAL A 6 4.08 0.31 -2.71
N ILE A 7 4.47 -0.59 -1.82
CA ILE A 7 5.49 -1.61 -2.09
C ILE A 7 4.77 -2.91 -2.43
N ILE A 8 5.19 -3.56 -3.51
CA ILE A 8 4.65 -4.85 -3.95
C ILE A 8 5.75 -5.90 -3.81
N GLU A 9 5.42 -6.99 -3.13
CA GLU A 9 6.30 -8.12 -2.88
C GLU A 9 5.70 -9.38 -3.50
N ARG A 10 6.56 -10.29 -3.96
CA ARG A 10 6.14 -11.60 -4.47
C ARG A 10 6.06 -12.58 -3.28
N GLY A 11 4.92 -13.25 -3.14
CA GLY A 11 4.71 -14.33 -2.18
C GLY A 11 5.40 -15.64 -2.60
N GLU A 12 5.65 -16.52 -1.62
CA GLU A 12 6.25 -17.84 -1.85
C GLU A 12 5.36 -18.76 -2.71
N ASP A 13 4.05 -18.53 -2.69
CA ASP A 13 3.03 -19.24 -3.46
C ASP A 13 2.90 -18.73 -4.91
N GLY A 14 3.68 -17.72 -5.28
CA GLY A 14 3.65 -17.10 -6.60
C GLY A 14 2.69 -15.91 -6.73
N GLY A 15 1.89 -15.63 -5.71
CA GLY A 15 1.04 -14.45 -5.62
C GLY A 15 1.82 -13.18 -5.29
N PHE A 16 1.10 -12.09 -5.05
CA PHE A 16 1.65 -10.78 -4.75
C PHE A 16 0.97 -10.17 -3.53
N GLY A 17 1.76 -9.56 -2.66
CA GLY A 17 1.28 -8.75 -1.56
C GLY A 17 1.69 -7.31 -1.73
N ALA A 18 0.84 -6.38 -1.29
CA ALA A 18 1.12 -4.96 -1.27
C ALA A 18 0.87 -4.36 0.10
N TYR A 19 1.68 -3.35 0.43
CA TYR A 19 1.49 -2.52 1.61
C TYR A 19 1.93 -1.09 1.34
N ALA A 20 1.34 -0.12 2.04
CA ALA A 20 1.77 1.28 2.02
C ALA A 20 2.52 1.59 3.33
N PRO A 21 3.82 1.94 3.29
CA PRO A 21 4.59 2.22 4.51
C PRO A 21 4.00 3.33 5.39
N ASP A 22 3.39 4.33 4.77
CA ASP A 22 2.75 5.47 5.45
C ASP A 22 1.35 5.15 6.00
N LEU A 23 0.76 3.99 5.65
CA LEU A 23 -0.55 3.54 6.17
C LEU A 23 -0.40 2.16 6.83
N PRO A 24 0.19 2.08 8.04
CA PRO A 24 0.41 0.80 8.72
C PRO A 24 -0.87 -0.01 8.88
N GLY A 25 -0.83 -1.28 8.47
CA GLY A 25 -1.98 -2.19 8.52
C GLY A 25 -2.89 -2.16 7.29
N CYS A 26 -2.68 -1.23 6.35
CA CYS A 26 -3.32 -1.27 5.04
C CYS A 26 -2.52 -2.18 4.09
N VAL A 27 -3.13 -3.30 3.70
CA VAL A 27 -2.50 -4.33 2.85
C VAL A 27 -3.49 -4.87 1.82
N ALA A 28 -2.97 -5.40 0.71
CA ALA A 28 -3.74 -6.10 -0.31
C ALA A 28 -2.97 -7.33 -0.82
N LEU A 29 -3.69 -8.33 -1.33
CA LEU A 29 -3.14 -9.55 -1.92
C LEU A 29 -3.81 -9.79 -3.28
N GLY A 30 -3.04 -10.14 -4.31
CA GLY A 30 -3.56 -10.46 -5.64
C GLY A 30 -2.72 -11.50 -6.38
N ASP A 31 -3.26 -12.06 -7.46
CA ASP A 31 -2.60 -13.07 -8.28
C ASP A 31 -1.62 -12.44 -9.29
N THR A 32 -1.78 -11.13 -9.57
CA THR A 32 -0.91 -10.37 -10.47
C THR A 32 -0.50 -9.03 -9.85
N PRO A 33 0.63 -8.41 -10.28
CA PRO A 33 1.00 -7.07 -9.82
C PRO A 33 -0.08 -6.04 -10.11
N GLU A 34 -0.70 -6.09 -11.29
CA GLU A 34 -1.73 -5.15 -11.72
C GLU A 34 -2.99 -5.26 -10.87
N GLU A 35 -3.48 -6.48 -10.64
CA GLU A 35 -4.62 -6.72 -9.75
C GLU A 35 -4.32 -6.26 -8.33
N THR A 36 -3.11 -6.55 -7.82
CA THR A 36 -2.69 -6.15 -6.49
C THR A 36 -2.72 -4.63 -6.31
N VAL A 37 -2.36 -3.87 -7.35
CA VAL A 37 -2.47 -2.39 -7.34
C VAL A 37 -3.91 -1.93 -7.27
N GLU A 38 -4.82 -2.54 -8.04
CA GLU A 38 -6.24 -2.17 -8.00
C GLU A 38 -6.86 -2.47 -6.64
N LEU A 39 -6.60 -3.65 -6.08
CA LEU A 39 -7.03 -4.01 -4.72
C LEU A 39 -6.44 -3.08 -3.66
N MET A 40 -5.18 -2.68 -3.81
CA MET A 40 -4.55 -1.74 -2.88
C MET A 40 -5.19 -0.34 -2.93
N ARG A 41 -5.65 0.11 -4.10
CA ARG A 41 -6.39 1.38 -4.20
C ARG A 41 -7.68 1.34 -3.38
N GLU A 42 -8.46 0.28 -3.54
CA GLU A 42 -9.69 0.06 -2.77
C GLU A 42 -9.39 -0.04 -1.25
N ALA A 43 -8.34 -0.78 -0.89
CA ALA A 43 -7.91 -0.92 0.51
C ALA A 43 -7.50 0.41 1.15
N ILE A 44 -6.80 1.29 0.42
CA ILE A 44 -6.41 2.62 0.90
C ILE A 44 -7.65 3.49 1.06
N GLU A 45 -8.56 3.51 0.09
CA GLU A 45 -9.80 4.29 0.18
C GLU A 45 -10.61 3.90 1.42
N PHE A 46 -10.82 2.59 1.61
CA PHE A 46 -11.51 2.03 2.76
C PHE A 46 -10.79 2.33 4.09
N HIS A 47 -9.47 2.18 4.14
CA HIS A 47 -8.69 2.45 5.35
C HIS A 47 -8.76 3.92 5.76
N LEU A 48 -8.64 4.84 4.79
CA LEU A 48 -8.76 6.28 5.05
C LEU A 48 -10.17 6.68 5.48
N GLU A 49 -11.21 6.02 4.98
CA GLU A 49 -12.58 6.20 5.46
C GLU A 49 -12.69 5.78 6.93
N GLY A 50 -12.23 4.57 7.29
CA GLY A 50 -12.23 4.10 8.68
C GLY A 50 -11.48 5.03 9.64
N LEU A 51 -10.29 5.52 9.26
CA LEU A 51 -9.55 6.49 10.08
C LEU A 51 -10.36 7.78 10.33
N ARG A 52 -11.12 8.26 9.34
CA ARG A 52 -11.98 9.45 9.50
C ARG A 52 -13.15 9.17 10.43
N GLU A 53 -13.78 8.01 10.30
CA GLU A 53 -14.91 7.60 11.14
C GLU A 53 -14.48 7.45 12.62
N ASP A 54 -13.29 6.90 12.85
CA ASP A 54 -12.71 6.73 14.18
C ASP A 54 -12.14 8.03 14.78
N GLY A 55 -12.13 9.14 14.01
CA GLY A 55 -11.51 10.40 14.42
C GLY A 55 -9.98 10.31 14.56
N THR A 56 -9.37 9.30 13.95
CA THR A 56 -7.92 9.08 13.97
C THR A 56 -7.26 9.99 12.92
N PRO A 57 -6.14 10.66 13.25
CA PRO A 57 -5.42 11.46 12.27
C PRO A 57 -4.97 10.61 11.07
N ILE A 58 -5.23 11.11 9.86
CA ILE A 58 -4.71 10.51 8.64
C ILE A 58 -3.20 10.79 8.56
N PRO A 59 -2.35 9.75 8.45
CA PRO A 59 -0.93 9.94 8.22
C PRO A 59 -0.67 10.68 6.90
N GLU A 60 0.19 11.69 6.92
CA GLU A 60 0.61 12.36 5.69
C GLU A 60 1.62 11.50 4.92
N PRO A 61 1.54 11.42 3.58
CA PRO A 61 2.55 10.71 2.79
C PRO A 61 3.94 11.32 2.99
N SER A 62 4.93 10.48 3.27
CA SER A 62 6.29 10.91 3.57
C SER A 62 7.29 10.60 2.45
N ALA A 63 6.94 9.67 1.56
CA ALA A 63 7.83 9.22 0.50
C ALA A 63 8.06 10.29 -0.59
N VAL A 64 9.33 10.52 -0.92
CA VAL A 64 9.76 11.42 -2.02
C VAL A 64 9.94 10.62 -3.32
N GLU A 65 10.54 9.45 -3.23
CA GLU A 65 10.84 8.56 -4.36
C GLU A 65 10.92 7.11 -3.86
N ALA A 66 10.60 6.16 -4.73
CA ALA A 66 10.83 4.73 -4.50
C ALA A 66 11.89 4.25 -5.51
N VAL A 67 13.00 3.73 -5.01
CA VAL A 67 14.13 3.26 -5.83
C VAL A 67 14.54 1.85 -5.41
N MET A 68 14.84 1.01 -6.40
CA MET A 68 15.48 -0.29 -6.16
C MET A 68 17.00 -0.09 -6.18
N VAL A 69 17.70 -0.57 -5.15
CA VAL A 69 19.16 -0.50 -5.05
C VAL A 69 19.73 -1.91 -5.15
N GLU A 70 20.78 -2.10 -5.94
CA GLU A 70 21.49 -3.38 -6.03
C GLU A 70 22.31 -3.61 -4.74
N ALA A 71 22.14 -4.77 -4.13
CA ALA A 71 22.99 -5.24 -3.04
C ALA A 71 24.11 -6.11 -3.62
N ALA A 72 25.34 -5.88 -3.16
CA ALA A 72 26.54 -6.64 -3.57
C ALA A 72 26.60 -8.02 -2.93
#